data_AF-A0AAV7INE7-F1
#
_entry.id   AF-A0AAV7INE7-F1
#
_cell.length_a   1.000
_cell.length_b   1.000
_cell.length_c   1.000
_cell.angle_alpha   90.00
_cell.angle_beta   90.00
_cell.angle_gamma   90.00
#
_symmetry.space_group_name_H-M   'P 1'
#
loop_
_entity.id
_entity.type
_entity.pdbx_description
1 polymer ?
#
loop_
_entity_poly.entity_id
_entity_poly.type
_entity_poly.pdbx_seq_one_letter_code
_entity_poly.pdbx_strand_id
1 'polypeptide(L)'
;MEALKRHYKGLKDNNKKSGNQKITWPYYDETEELFGEQPWIKPLSTAGSNIENTMDSEVINPPSKRQKKLADYCEQLLEEKKENRSIRIQHHQEKIAATNQLTDVLRELIGHATQKRQS
;
A
#
# COMPACT_ATOMS: atom_id res chain seq x y z
N MET A 1 9.32 18.40 -23.24
CA MET A 1 9.96 18.64 -21.92
C MET A 1 9.39 17.79 -20.78
N GLU A 2 8.11 17.40 -20.77
CA GLU A 2 7.54 16.63 -19.65
C GLU A 2 8.10 15.21 -19.48
N ALA A 3 8.42 14.52 -20.58
CA ALA A 3 9.02 13.19 -20.54
C ALA A 3 10.35 13.18 -19.77
N LEU A 4 11.21 14.18 -20.02
CA LEU A 4 12.48 14.35 -19.32
C LEU A 4 12.28 14.60 -17.82
N LYS A 5 11.32 15.48 -17.46
CA LYS A 5 10.97 15.75 -16.05
C LYS A 5 10.49 14.49 -15.32
N ARG A 6 9.64 13.68 -15.96
CA ARG A 6 9.14 12.41 -15.40
C ARG A 6 10.25 11.38 -15.25
N HIS A 7 11.13 11.26 -16.24
CA HIS A 7 12.25 10.33 -16.20
C HIS A 7 13.22 10.65 -15.06
N TYR A 8 13.65 11.92 -14.96
CA TYR A 8 14.50 12.38 -13.87
C TYR A 8 13.86 12.18 -12.49
N LYS A 9 12.58 12.55 -12.34
CA LYS A 9 11.84 12.33 -11.08
C LYS A 9 11.80 10.85 -10.70
N GLY A 10 11.51 9.97 -11.65
CA GLY A 10 11.47 8.52 -11.42
C GLY A 10 12.82 7.94 -11.02
N LEU A 11 13.91 8.40 -11.64
CA LEU A 11 15.28 8.05 -11.27
C LEU A 11 15.58 8.47 -9.82
N LYS A 12 15.31 9.74 -9.48
CA LYS A 12 15.57 10.30 -8.15
C LYS A 12 14.75 9.60 -7.05
N ASP A 13 13.47 9.36 -7.31
CA ASP A 13 12.58 8.64 -6.39
C ASP A 13 12.99 7.17 -6.21
N ASN A 14 13.49 6.50 -7.26
CA ASN A 14 14.00 5.13 -7.16
C ASN A 14 15.27 5.07 -6.32
N ASN A 15 16.23 5.97 -6.59
CA ASN A 15 17.51 6.02 -5.89
C ASN A 15 17.39 6.44 -4.42
N LYS A 16 16.31 7.14 -4.05
CA LYS A 16 16.01 7.51 -2.65
C LYS A 16 15.45 6.34 -1.81
N LYS A 17 14.86 5.31 -2.45
CA LYS A 17 14.25 4.18 -1.73
C LYS A 17 15.33 3.20 -1.27
N SER A 18 15.37 2.93 0.04
CA SER A 18 16.23 1.89 0.61
C SER A 18 15.83 0.51 0.09
N GLY A 19 16.81 -0.34 -0.21
CA GLY A 19 16.61 -1.70 -0.74
C GLY A 19 16.51 -1.80 -2.28
N ASN A 20 16.49 -0.68 -3.01
CA ASN A 20 16.50 -0.69 -4.46
C ASN A 20 17.93 -0.60 -5.04
N GLN A 21 18.11 -1.14 -6.25
CA GLN A 21 19.34 -0.93 -7.01
C GLN A 21 19.38 0.50 -7.54
N LYS A 22 20.54 1.14 -7.38
CA LYS A 22 20.77 2.50 -7.90
C LYS A 22 20.75 2.46 -9.42
N ILE A 23 19.91 3.29 -10.03
CA ILE A 23 19.94 3.53 -11.48
C ILE A 23 20.89 4.70 -11.74
N THR A 24 21.91 4.44 -12.55
CA THR A 24 22.84 5.46 -13.05
C THR A 24 22.36 5.97 -14.40
N TRP A 25 22.44 7.28 -14.62
CA TRP A 25 22.10 7.90 -15.90
C TRP A 25 23.18 8.94 -16.25
N PRO A 26 23.74 8.94 -17.48
CA PRO A 26 24.88 9.80 -17.83
C PRO A 26 24.63 11.30 -17.65
N TYR A 27 23.39 11.76 -17.85
CA TYR A 27 23.00 13.16 -17.72
C TYR A 27 22.41 13.49 -16.34
N TYR A 28 22.58 12.59 -15.35
CA TYR A 28 22.00 12.78 -14.02
C TYR A 28 22.47 14.09 -13.40
N ASP A 29 23.79 14.37 -13.42
CA ASP A 29 24.37 15.55 -12.79
C ASP A 29 23.88 16.86 -13.45
N GLU A 30 23.85 16.91 -14.79
CA GLU A 30 23.33 18.05 -15.54
C GLU A 30 21.84 18.31 -15.23
N THR A 31 21.05 17.24 -15.10
CA THR A 31 19.61 17.38 -14.78
C THR A 31 19.35 17.64 -13.31
N GLU A 32 20.23 17.23 -12.41
CA GLU A 32 20.18 17.55 -10.98
C GLU A 32 20.48 19.03 -10.78
N GLU A 33 21.46 19.59 -11.49
CA GLU A 33 21.76 21.02 -11.48
C GLU A 33 20.55 21.86 -11.97
N LEU A 34 19.91 21.43 -13.07
CA LEU A 34 18.80 22.19 -13.67
C LEU A 34 17.46 22.02 -12.91
N PHE A 35 17.17 20.81 -12.43
CA PHE A 35 15.85 20.46 -11.87
C PHE A 35 15.83 20.12 -10.38
N GLY A 36 16.98 19.97 -9.73
CA GLY A 36 17.09 19.49 -8.35
C GLY A 36 16.31 20.32 -7.33
N GLU A 37 16.37 21.65 -7.46
CA GLU A 37 15.69 22.60 -6.58
C GLU A 37 14.27 22.98 -7.05
N GLN A 38 13.78 22.37 -8.14
CA GLN A 38 12.47 22.72 -8.67
C GLN A 38 11.34 22.19 -7.77
N PRO A 39 10.25 22.95 -7.58
CA PRO A 39 9.12 22.60 -6.71
C PRO A 39 8.48 21.22 -6.93
N TRP A 40 8.49 20.74 -8.18
CA TRP A 40 7.90 19.44 -8.54
C TRP A 40 8.81 18.24 -8.23
N ILE A 41 10.06 18.50 -7.83
CA ILE A 41 11.06 17.53 -7.38
C ILE A 41 11.25 17.64 -5.86
N LYS A 42 11.51 18.85 -5.37
CA LYS A 42 11.66 19.17 -3.95
C LYS A 42 10.43 19.98 -3.51
N PRO A 43 9.55 19.45 -2.66
CA PRO A 43 8.38 20.20 -2.21
C PRO A 43 8.81 21.44 -1.42
N LEU A 44 8.19 22.60 -1.67
CA LEU A 44 8.50 23.85 -0.95
C LEU A 44 8.33 23.70 0.56
N SER A 45 7.33 22.92 0.96
CA SER A 45 7.08 22.56 2.34
C SER A 45 6.70 21.10 2.39
N THR A 46 7.37 20.35 3.26
CA THR A 46 6.95 19.01 3.61
C THR A 46 6.08 19.15 4.84
N ALA A 47 4.77 18.89 4.70
CA ALA A 47 3.90 18.75 5.86
C ALA A 47 4.35 17.50 6.63
N GLY A 48 5.22 17.70 7.61
CA GLY A 48 5.72 16.66 8.50
C GLY A 48 4.88 16.61 9.78
N SER A 49 4.82 15.44 10.41
CA SER A 49 4.37 15.31 11.79
C SER A 49 5.40 15.82 12.81
N ASN A 50 6.57 16.28 12.35
CA ASN A 50 7.60 16.89 13.19
C ASN A 50 7.26 18.37 13.37
N ILE A 51 6.39 18.64 14.34
CA ILE A 51 6.12 19.99 14.82
C ILE A 51 7.33 20.39 15.67
N GLU A 52 8.33 21.03 15.09
CA GLU A 52 9.12 21.98 15.89
C GLU A 52 8.18 23.15 16.16
N ASN A 53 7.69 23.22 17.40
CA ASN A 53 6.78 24.26 17.88
C ASN A 53 7.42 25.65 17.74
N THR A 54 7.35 26.24 16.56
CA THR A 54 7.33 27.70 16.42
C THR A 54 5.87 28.07 16.34
N MET A 55 5.32 28.42 17.50
CA MET A 55 3.94 28.78 17.71
C MET A 55 3.59 30.06 16.95
N ASP A 56 2.94 29.93 15.81
CA ASP A 56 1.96 30.93 15.36
C ASP A 56 0.57 30.33 15.57
N SER A 57 0.03 30.57 16.77
CA SER A 57 -1.32 30.17 17.15
C SER A 57 -2.36 31.08 16.50
N GLU A 58 -2.69 30.83 15.23
CA GLU A 58 -4.05 31.08 14.74
C GLU A 58 -4.73 29.73 14.50
N VAL A 59 -5.29 29.18 15.57
CA VAL A 59 -6.20 28.04 15.49
C VAL A 59 -7.48 28.52 14.81
N ILE A 60 -7.49 28.47 13.48
CA ILE A 60 -8.71 28.59 12.68
C ILE A 60 -9.49 27.30 12.92
N ASN A 61 -10.32 27.27 13.98
CA ASN A 61 -11.28 26.19 14.17
C ASN A 61 -12.27 26.20 12.98
N PRO A 62 -12.27 25.18 12.11
CA PRO A 62 -13.26 25.12 11.04
C PRO A 62 -14.67 24.90 11.66
N PRO A 63 -15.74 25.44 11.04
CA PRO A 63 -17.08 25.39 11.62
C PRO A 63 -17.56 23.95 11.82
N SER A 64 -17.98 23.65 13.07
CA SER A 64 -18.41 22.34 13.61
C SER A 64 -19.28 21.46 12.68
N LYS A 65 -20.09 22.05 11.80
CA LYS A 65 -20.92 21.29 10.83
C LYS A 65 -20.07 20.48 9.83
N ARG A 66 -18.85 20.91 9.52
CA ARG A 66 -17.92 20.19 8.63
C ARG A 66 -17.30 18.97 9.32
N GLN A 67 -17.17 18.99 10.65
CA GLN A 67 -16.57 17.88 11.41
C GLN A 67 -17.49 16.65 11.44
N LYS A 68 -18.81 16.83 11.57
CA LYS A 68 -19.77 15.70 11.61
C LYS A 68 -19.78 14.89 10.30
N LYS A 69 -19.86 15.58 9.15
CA LYS A 69 -19.83 14.90 7.83
C LYS A 69 -18.53 14.12 7.59
N LEU A 70 -17.41 14.60 8.12
CA LEU A 70 -16.12 13.91 8.01
C LEU A 70 -16.07 12.66 8.90
N ALA A 71 -16.61 12.74 10.12
CA ALA A 71 -16.68 11.59 11.02
C ALA A 71 -17.52 10.45 10.41
N ASP A 72 -18.70 10.78 9.89
CA ASP A 72 -19.59 9.80 9.25
C ASP A 72 -18.91 9.12 8.04
N TYR A 73 -18.19 9.90 7.23
CA TYR A 73 -17.43 9.37 6.08
C TYR A 73 -16.26 8.46 6.50
N CYS A 74 -15.52 8.85 7.55
CA CYS A 74 -14.47 8.01 8.10
C CYS A 74 -15.00 6.69 8.67
N GLU A 75 -16.16 6.73 9.32
CA GLU A 75 -16.83 5.53 9.84
C GLU A 75 -17.26 4.59 8.71
N GLN A 76 -17.87 5.12 7.64
CA GLN A 76 -18.24 4.35 6.46
C GLN A 76 -17.03 3.63 5.84
N LEU A 77 -15.89 4.34 5.68
CA LEU A 77 -14.66 3.75 5.15
C LEU A 77 -14.08 2.65 6.05
N LEU A 78 -14.20 2.80 7.37
CA LEU A 78 -13.77 1.77 8.31
C LEU A 78 -14.63 0.52 8.20
N GLU A 79 -15.94 0.68 8.06
CA GLU A 79 -16.86 -0.44 7.93
C GLU A 79 -16.64 -1.20 6.61
N GLU A 80 -16.48 -0.49 5.49
CA GLU A 80 -16.14 -1.10 4.20
C GLU A 80 -14.82 -1.89 4.27
N LYS A 81 -13.81 -1.37 4.99
CA LYS A 81 -12.54 -2.08 5.19
C LYS A 81 -12.72 -3.36 6.01
N LYS A 82 -13.57 -3.35 7.04
CA LYS A 82 -13.87 -4.53 7.86
C LYS A 82 -14.61 -5.58 7.03
N GLU A 83 -15.61 -5.16 6.26
CA GLU A 83 -16.39 -6.05 5.38
C GLU A 83 -15.48 -6.72 4.36
N ASN A 84 -14.66 -5.93 3.65
CA ASN A 84 -13.69 -6.45 2.70
C ASN A 84 -12.69 -7.43 3.35
N ARG A 85 -12.28 -7.19 4.61
CA ARG A 85 -11.44 -8.13 5.35
C ARG A 85 -12.20 -9.42 5.67
N SER A 86 -13.46 -9.32 6.09
CA SER A 86 -14.33 -10.46 6.37
C SER A 86 -14.52 -11.33 5.13
N ILE A 87 -14.86 -10.73 3.99
CA ILE A 87 -15.03 -11.42 2.70
C ILE A 87 -13.77 -12.19 2.31
N ARG A 88 -12.58 -11.56 2.43
CA ARG A 88 -11.31 -12.23 2.14
C ARG A 88 -11.07 -13.44 3.04
N ILE A 89 -11.39 -13.32 4.32
CA ILE A 89 -11.25 -14.41 5.30
C ILE A 89 -12.22 -15.54 4.96
N GLN A 90 -13.48 -15.22 4.67
CA GLN A 90 -14.49 -16.21 4.32
C GLN A 90 -14.11 -16.98 3.06
N HIS A 91 -13.73 -16.29 1.97
CA HIS A 91 -13.26 -16.96 0.76
C HIS A 91 -12.05 -17.85 0.99
N HIS A 92 -11.11 -17.43 1.86
CA HIS A 92 -9.97 -18.26 2.21
C HIS A 92 -10.39 -19.51 2.99
N GLN A 93 -11.31 -19.37 3.93
CA GLN A 93 -11.87 -20.49 4.70
C GLN A 93 -12.62 -21.47 3.81
N GLU A 94 -13.45 -21.00 2.88
CA GLU A 94 -14.17 -21.84 1.90
C GLU A 94 -13.21 -22.66 1.04
N LYS A 95 -12.12 -22.02 0.57
CA LYS A 95 -11.06 -22.72 -0.17
C LYS A 95 -10.40 -23.81 0.67
N ILE A 96 -10.04 -23.50 1.92
CA ILE A 96 -9.46 -24.49 2.83
C ILE A 96 -10.42 -25.66 3.07
N ALA A 97 -11.70 -25.38 3.31
CA ALA A 97 -12.72 -26.40 3.54
C ALA A 97 -12.86 -27.33 2.32
N ALA A 98 -12.93 -26.80 1.11
CA ALA A 98 -12.97 -27.59 -0.12
C ALA A 98 -11.72 -28.45 -0.30
N THR A 99 -10.53 -27.90 -0.01
CA THR A 99 -9.28 -28.67 -0.08
C THR A 99 -9.22 -29.79 0.96
N ASN A 100 -9.76 -29.56 2.16
CA ASN A 100 -9.81 -30.57 3.22
C ASN A 100 -10.75 -31.72 2.82
N GLN A 101 -11.95 -31.40 2.30
CA GLN A 101 -12.88 -32.41 1.79
C GLN A 101 -12.26 -33.29 0.70
N LEU A 102 -11.56 -32.68 -0.27
CA LEU A 102 -10.85 -33.43 -1.30
C LEU A 102 -9.75 -34.32 -0.70
N THR A 103 -9.00 -33.78 0.26
CA THR A 103 -7.93 -34.53 0.94
C THR A 103 -8.48 -35.75 1.67
N ASP A 104 -9.65 -35.64 2.30
CA ASP A 104 -10.29 -36.74 3.02
C ASP A 104 -10.74 -37.86 2.07
N VAL A 105 -11.39 -37.52 0.95
CA VAL A 105 -11.75 -38.51 -0.09
C VAL A 105 -10.52 -39.24 -0.63
N LEU A 106 -9.42 -38.53 -0.86
CA LEU A 106 -8.17 -39.15 -1.33
C LEU A 106 -7.59 -40.10 -0.28
N ARG A 107 -7.67 -39.77 1.01
CA ARG A 107 -7.23 -40.66 2.09
C ARG A 107 -8.07 -41.93 2.15
N GLU A 108 -9.38 -41.84 2.00
CA GLU A 108 -10.29 -42.99 1.95
C GLU A 108 -9.95 -43.91 0.77
N LEU A 109 -9.74 -43.35 -0.43
CA LEU A 109 -9.36 -44.11 -1.62
C LEU A 109 -8.03 -44.87 -1.41
N ILE A 110 -7.04 -44.22 -0.81
CA ILE A 110 -5.76 -44.85 -0.48
C ILE A 110 -5.98 -45.98 0.54
N GLY A 111 -6.78 -45.75 1.59
CA GLY A 111 -7.13 -46.77 2.57
C GLY A 111 -7.72 -48.02 1.93
N HIS A 112 -8.73 -47.87 1.08
CA HIS A 112 -9.35 -48.99 0.35
C HIS A 112 -8.38 -49.69 -0.60
N ALA A 113 -7.53 -48.96 -1.32
CA ALA A 113 -6.53 -49.54 -2.21
C ALA A 113 -5.47 -50.37 -1.46
N THR A 114 -5.11 -49.97 -0.24
CA THR A 114 -4.17 -50.72 0.60
C THR A 114 -4.79 -51.98 1.20
N GLN A 115 -6.06 -51.93 1.65
CA GLN A 115 -6.78 -53.10 2.17
C GLN A 115 -7.00 -54.18 1.09
N LYS A 116 -7.36 -53.78 -0.13
CA LYS A 116 -7.59 -54.71 -1.26
C LYS A 116 -6.31 -55.42 -1.75
N ARG A 117 -5.12 -54.91 -1.42
CA ARG A 117 -3.83 -55.56 -1.74
C ARG A 117 -3.40 -56.61 -0.70
N GLN A 118 -4.00 -56.62 0.48
CA GLN A 118 -3.64 -57.52 1.58
C GLN A 118 -4.62 -58.69 1.78
N SER A 119 -5.76 -58.70 1.07
CA SER A 119 -6.68 -59.86 0.94
C SER A 119 -6.45 -60.57 -0.39
#